data_AF-A0A7K4EFN0-F1
#
_entry.id   AF-A0A7K4EFN0-F1
#
_cell.length_a   1.000
_cell.length_b   1.000
_cell.length_c   1.000
_cell.angle_alpha   90.00
_cell.angle_beta   90.00
_cell.angle_gamma   90.00
#
_symmetry.space_group_name_H-M   'P 1'
#
loop_
_entity.id
_entity.type
_entity.pdbx_description
1 polymer ?
#
loop_
_entity_poly.entity_id
_entity_poly.type
_entity_poly.pdbx_seq_one_letter_code
_entity_poly.pdbx_strand_id
1 'polypeptide(L)'
;MSDAYLELLEWLREAPRTYDWGCLLAWDRKWVNTLLLREYMERFASDSYLPPFTAQIDTSPLTRELIYDYTLDCPRLSFDQSTYSDPRARLRMKVVGGSQLSVEAADDGSPKLARIAEIDVLAGPSLYMKLALRSTPGATNPLGQVVLDLAEGAISS
;
A
#
# COMPACT_ATOMS: atom_id res chain seq x y z
N MET A 1 -31.26 -15.82 9.65
CA MET A 1 -31.15 -14.43 9.18
C MET A 1 -31.48 -13.53 10.35
N SER A 2 -30.70 -12.47 10.59
CA SER A 2 -30.87 -11.58 11.75
C SER A 2 -31.97 -10.54 11.52
N ASP A 3 -32.69 -10.16 12.57
CA ASP A 3 -33.78 -9.16 12.52
C ASP A 3 -33.34 -7.82 11.90
N ALA A 4 -32.11 -7.37 12.18
CA ALA A 4 -31.53 -6.15 11.60
C ALA A 4 -31.47 -6.13 10.06
N TYR A 5 -31.40 -7.30 9.41
CA TYR A 5 -31.41 -7.39 7.94
C TYR A 5 -32.81 -7.13 7.38
N LEU A 6 -33.84 -7.65 8.05
CA LEU A 6 -35.23 -7.45 7.65
C LEU A 6 -35.64 -5.99 7.87
N GLU A 7 -35.24 -5.39 8.98
CA GLU A 7 -35.46 -3.97 9.27
C GLU A 7 -34.82 -3.07 8.21
N LEU A 8 -33.57 -3.36 7.79
CA LEU A 8 -32.91 -2.61 6.72
C LEU A 8 -33.66 -2.73 5.39
N LEU A 9 -34.17 -3.91 5.05
CA LEU A 9 -34.92 -4.12 3.80
C LEU A 9 -36.26 -3.39 3.81
N GLU A 10 -37.01 -3.43 4.91
CA GLU A 10 -38.25 -2.67 5.04
C GLU A 10 -37.99 -1.17 4.93
N TRP A 11 -36.94 -0.68 5.60
CA TRP A 11 -36.53 0.71 5.52
C TRP A 11 -36.10 1.16 4.11
N LEU A 12 -35.42 0.30 3.35
CA LEU A 12 -35.03 0.58 1.96
C LEU A 12 -36.22 0.52 0.97
N ARG A 13 -37.33 -0.13 1.33
CA ARG A 13 -38.53 -0.23 0.47
C ARG A 13 -39.39 1.02 0.46
N GLU A 14 -39.31 1.87 1.50
CA GLU A 14 -40.15 3.06 1.60
C GLU A 14 -39.82 4.13 0.55
N ALA A 15 -38.53 4.33 0.27
CA ALA A 15 -38.06 5.29 -0.73
C ALA A 15 -36.59 5.01 -1.11
N PRO A 16 -36.16 5.37 -2.33
CA PRO A 16 -34.74 5.34 -2.69
C PRO A 16 -33.92 6.20 -1.72
N ARG A 17 -33.04 5.55 -0.95
CA ARG A 17 -32.09 6.22 -0.03
C ARG A 17 -30.72 6.42 -0.67
N THR A 18 -30.66 6.41 -2.00
CA THR A 18 -29.42 6.48 -2.77
C THR A 18 -28.97 7.91 -3.08
N TYR A 19 -29.62 8.94 -2.52
CA TYR A 19 -29.29 10.35 -2.75
C TYR A 19 -29.20 10.70 -4.26
N ASP A 20 -30.17 10.23 -5.05
CA ASP A 20 -30.25 10.37 -6.52
C ASP A 20 -29.24 9.53 -7.33
N TRP A 21 -28.45 8.67 -6.69
CA TRP A 21 -27.58 7.72 -7.39
C TRP A 21 -28.40 6.52 -7.89
N GLY A 22 -28.14 6.07 -9.11
CA GLY A 22 -28.84 4.94 -9.73
C GLY A 22 -28.58 3.59 -9.04
N CYS A 23 -27.44 3.44 -8.35
CA CYS A 23 -27.15 2.32 -7.46
C CYS A 23 -26.06 2.70 -6.45
N LEU A 24 -26.03 2.00 -5.32
CA LEU A 24 -24.93 2.05 -4.35
C LEU A 24 -24.38 0.64 -4.18
N LEU A 25 -23.06 0.51 -4.21
CA LEU A 25 -22.35 -0.74 -3.98
C LEU A 25 -21.55 -0.60 -2.69
N ALA A 26 -21.89 -1.44 -1.71
CA ALA A 26 -21.21 -1.48 -0.43
C ALA A 26 -20.64 -2.88 -0.21
N TRP A 27 -19.37 -2.95 0.10
CA TRP A 27 -18.71 -4.19 0.49
C TRP A 27 -18.10 -4.05 1.88
N ASP A 28 -18.13 -5.17 2.62
CA ASP A 28 -17.39 -5.26 3.86
C ASP A 28 -15.87 -5.20 3.58
N ARG A 29 -15.17 -4.35 4.33
CA ARG A 29 -13.73 -4.12 4.18
C ARG A 29 -12.92 -5.42 4.34
N LYS A 30 -13.29 -6.28 5.30
CA LYS A 30 -12.55 -7.53 5.55
C LYS A 30 -12.71 -8.47 4.36
N TRP A 31 -13.91 -8.54 3.77
CA TRP A 31 -14.16 -9.30 2.56
C TRP A 31 -13.35 -8.77 1.36
N VAL A 32 -13.38 -7.45 1.09
CA VAL A 32 -12.60 -6.86 -0.01
C VAL A 32 -11.10 -7.10 0.16
N ASN A 33 -10.56 -6.89 1.37
CA ASN A 33 -9.14 -7.16 1.64
C ASN A 33 -8.77 -8.64 1.46
N THR A 34 -9.71 -9.56 1.72
CA THR A 34 -9.51 -10.99 1.47
C THR A 34 -9.46 -11.29 -0.03
N LEU A 35 -10.33 -10.66 -0.82
CA LEU A 35 -10.33 -10.79 -2.27
C LEU A 35 -9.04 -10.23 -2.88
N LEU A 36 -8.62 -9.04 -2.46
CA LEU A 36 -7.36 -8.42 -2.90
C LEU A 36 -6.13 -9.28 -2.56
N LEU A 37 -6.15 -9.96 -1.41
CA LEU A 37 -5.06 -10.87 -1.04
C LEU A 37 -5.01 -12.10 -1.96
N ARG A 38 -6.16 -12.63 -2.40
CA ARG A 38 -6.20 -13.74 -3.36
C ARG A 38 -5.64 -13.32 -4.71
N GLU A 39 -6.10 -12.19 -5.23
CA GLU A 39 -5.57 -11.60 -6.46
C GLU A 39 -4.05 -11.39 -6.39
N TYR A 40 -3.53 -10.92 -5.26
CA TYR A 40 -2.08 -10.82 -5.03
C TYR A 40 -1.37 -12.18 -5.16
N MET A 41 -1.90 -13.25 -4.56
CA MET A 41 -1.27 -14.57 -4.65
C MET A 41 -1.24 -15.09 -6.08
N GLU A 42 -2.25 -14.78 -6.89
CA GLU A 42 -2.30 -15.13 -8.31
C GLU A 42 -1.27 -14.34 -9.13
N ARG A 43 -1.09 -13.05 -8.84
CA ARG A 43 -0.07 -12.19 -9.48
C ARG A 43 1.36 -12.45 -9.03
N PHE A 44 1.55 -13.01 -7.85
CA PHE A 44 2.89 -13.28 -7.32
C PHE A 44 3.72 -14.18 -8.26
N ALA A 45 3.07 -14.99 -9.11
CA ALA A 45 3.72 -15.84 -10.09
C ALA A 45 4.01 -15.17 -11.45
N SER A 46 3.68 -13.87 -11.63
CA SER A 46 3.63 -13.22 -12.95
C SER A 46 4.77 -12.22 -13.25
N ASP A 47 5.90 -12.26 -12.54
CA ASP A 47 7.11 -11.43 -12.79
C ASP A 47 6.91 -9.90 -12.80
N SER A 48 5.82 -9.38 -12.24
CA SER A 48 5.54 -7.93 -12.19
C SER A 48 6.23 -7.24 -11.01
N TYR A 49 7.57 -7.28 -10.99
CA TYR A 49 8.37 -6.63 -9.96
C TYR A 49 8.82 -5.23 -10.40
N LEU A 50 8.91 -4.31 -9.43
CA LEU A 50 9.62 -3.06 -9.66
C LEU A 50 11.11 -3.35 -9.88
N PRO A 51 11.81 -2.60 -10.75
CA PRO A 51 13.24 -2.76 -10.89
C PRO A 51 13.94 -2.53 -9.53
N PRO A 52 15.02 -3.26 -9.21
CA PRO A 52 15.80 -3.01 -8.02
C PRO A 52 16.26 -1.55 -7.97
N PHE A 53 16.31 -0.98 -6.77
CA PHE A 53 16.71 0.41 -6.59
C PHE A 53 17.77 0.58 -5.51
N THR A 54 18.58 1.62 -5.70
CA THR A 54 19.66 2.02 -4.81
C THR A 54 19.37 3.44 -4.33
N ALA A 55 19.54 3.69 -3.03
CA ALA A 55 19.25 4.98 -2.43
C ALA A 55 20.14 5.27 -1.22
N GLN A 56 20.39 6.55 -0.96
CA GLN A 56 20.92 7.02 0.32
C GLN A 56 19.78 7.64 1.11
N ILE A 57 19.67 7.27 2.38
CA ILE A 57 18.69 7.80 3.32
C ILE A 57 19.44 8.40 4.49
N ASP A 58 19.36 9.71 4.65
CA ASP A 58 19.93 10.39 5.82
C ASP A 58 19.00 10.18 7.01
N THR A 59 19.41 9.33 7.95
CA THR A 59 18.63 9.01 9.17
C THR A 59 18.82 10.06 10.26
N SER A 60 19.95 10.77 10.27
CA SER A 60 20.25 11.90 11.15
C SER A 60 21.36 12.77 10.54
N PRO A 61 21.72 13.92 11.14
CA PRO A 61 22.85 14.72 10.65
C PRO A 61 24.19 13.98 10.62
N LEU A 62 24.34 12.92 11.42
CA LEU A 62 25.59 12.17 11.57
C LEU A 62 25.48 10.72 11.07
N THR A 63 24.30 10.27 10.66
CA THR A 63 24.06 8.88 10.28
C THR A 63 23.26 8.79 9.00
N ARG A 64 23.66 7.88 8.11
CA ARG A 64 22.97 7.59 6.86
C ARG A 64 22.98 6.11 6.56
N GLU A 65 21.95 5.68 5.86
CA GLU A 65 21.79 4.33 5.35
C GLU A 65 21.98 4.35 3.83
N LEU A 66 22.91 3.55 3.33
CA LEU A 66 23.12 3.31 1.91
C LEU A 66 22.49 1.97 1.57
N ILE A 67 21.50 2.00 0.71
CA ILE A 67 20.74 0.84 0.27
C ILE A 67 21.14 0.55 -1.17
N TYR A 68 21.49 -0.71 -1.45
CA TYR A 68 21.90 -1.18 -2.77
C TYR A 68 21.02 -2.31 -3.27
N ASP A 69 20.59 -2.20 -4.52
CA ASP A 69 19.83 -3.20 -5.27
C ASP A 69 18.65 -3.80 -4.48
N TYR A 70 17.92 -2.96 -3.75
CA TYR A 70 16.73 -3.39 -3.03
C TYR A 70 15.69 -3.89 -4.00
N THR A 71 15.39 -5.18 -3.88
CA THR A 71 14.37 -5.86 -4.66
C THR A 71 13.12 -6.01 -3.80
N LEU A 72 11.97 -5.60 -4.34
CA LEU A 72 10.68 -5.66 -3.65
C LEU A 72 9.86 -6.84 -4.15
N ASP A 73 9.04 -7.42 -3.27
CA ASP A 73 7.98 -8.33 -3.70
C ASP A 73 6.84 -7.60 -4.42
N CYS A 74 5.88 -8.38 -4.93
CA CYS A 74 4.71 -7.82 -5.59
C CYS A 74 3.89 -6.95 -4.58
N PRO A 75 3.40 -5.77 -5.00
CA PRO A 75 2.61 -4.91 -4.14
C PRO A 75 1.30 -5.56 -3.69
N ARG A 76 0.99 -5.42 -2.39
CA ARG A 76 -0.29 -5.82 -1.79
C ARG A 76 -1.12 -4.60 -1.45
N LEU A 77 -2.30 -4.48 -2.05
CA LEU A 77 -3.27 -3.44 -1.73
C LEU A 77 -4.20 -3.90 -0.60
N SER A 78 -4.52 -2.98 0.31
CA SER A 78 -5.54 -3.17 1.34
C SER A 78 -6.21 -1.84 1.69
N PHE A 79 -7.44 -1.90 2.18
CA PHE A 79 -8.15 -0.74 2.71
C PHE A 79 -7.98 -0.65 4.22
N ASP A 80 -7.66 0.56 4.69
CA ASP A 80 -7.51 0.87 6.10
C ASP A 80 -8.85 1.28 6.73
N GLN A 81 -8.87 1.56 8.04
CA GLN A 81 -9.99 2.27 8.63
C GLN A 81 -9.87 3.75 8.27
N SER A 82 -10.75 4.22 7.39
CA SER A 82 -10.80 5.62 6.96
C SER A 82 -12.18 6.21 7.20
N THR A 83 -12.25 7.52 7.41
CA THR A 83 -13.50 8.27 7.37
C THR A 83 -13.86 8.58 5.91
N TYR A 84 -15.14 8.84 5.63
CA TYR A 84 -15.60 9.24 4.30
C TYR A 84 -14.87 10.49 3.77
N SER A 85 -14.47 11.40 4.67
CA SER A 85 -13.74 12.62 4.35
C SER A 85 -12.28 12.41 3.93
N ASP A 86 -11.70 11.25 4.20
CA ASP A 86 -10.29 10.95 3.94
C ASP A 86 -10.14 9.46 3.60
N PRO A 87 -10.67 9.03 2.45
CA PRO A 87 -10.65 7.62 2.06
C PRO A 87 -9.21 7.22 1.72
N ARG A 88 -8.72 6.16 2.38
CA ARG A 88 -7.33 5.73 2.27
C ARG A 88 -7.21 4.25 1.99
N ALA A 89 -6.26 3.92 1.12
CA ALA A 89 -5.74 2.57 0.95
C ALA A 89 -4.27 2.51 1.35
N ARG A 90 -3.79 1.30 1.61
CA ARG A 90 -2.42 1.00 1.97
C ARG A 90 -1.85 0.01 0.98
N LEU A 91 -0.73 0.39 0.37
CA LEU A 91 0.13 -0.49 -0.39
C LEU A 91 1.24 -1.00 0.52
N ARG A 92 1.49 -2.31 0.51
CA ARG A 92 2.57 -2.94 1.25
C ARG A 92 3.44 -3.78 0.35
N MET A 93 4.75 -3.58 0.42
CA MET A 93 5.77 -4.42 -0.20
C MET A 93 6.78 -4.88 0.86
N LYS A 94 7.43 -6.02 0.64
CA LYS A 94 8.54 -6.52 1.45
C LYS A 94 9.80 -6.43 0.62
N VAL A 95 10.89 -5.96 1.24
CA VAL A 95 12.22 -6.08 0.66
C VAL A 95 12.64 -7.54 0.75
N VAL A 96 12.95 -8.15 -0.39
CA VAL A 96 13.28 -9.57 -0.51
C VAL A 96 14.73 -9.81 -0.91
N GLY A 97 15.50 -8.76 -1.18
CA GLY A 97 16.91 -8.83 -1.51
C GLY A 97 17.57 -7.46 -1.58
N GLY A 98 18.90 -7.47 -1.71
CA GLY A 98 19.75 -6.28 -1.72
C GLY A 98 20.55 -6.14 -0.42
N SER A 99 21.32 -5.07 -0.31
CA SER A 99 22.23 -4.86 0.83
C SER A 99 22.06 -3.47 1.42
N GLN A 100 22.36 -3.34 2.71
CA GLN A 100 22.27 -2.08 3.45
C GLN A 100 23.54 -1.82 4.25
N LEU A 101 24.12 -0.64 4.05
CA LEU A 101 25.28 -0.16 4.79
C LEU A 101 24.90 1.03 5.65
N SER A 102 25.18 0.94 6.93
CA SER A 102 24.99 2.05 7.86
C SER A 102 26.31 2.78 8.04
N VAL A 103 26.31 4.07 7.75
CA VAL A 103 27.49 4.94 7.84
C VAL A 103 27.22 6.01 8.89
N GLU A 104 28.19 6.19 9.77
CA GLU A 104 28.17 7.18 10.84
C GLU A 104 29.34 8.15 10.66
N ALA A 105 29.22 9.37 11.16
CA ALA A 105 30.34 10.31 11.23
C ALA A 105 31.30 9.91 12.36
N ALA A 106 32.59 9.81 12.06
CA ALA A 106 33.65 9.73 13.06
C ALA A 106 33.87 11.08 13.76
N ASP A 107 34.66 11.09 14.83
CA ASP A 107 34.96 12.30 15.61
C ASP A 107 35.61 13.42 14.78
N ASP A 108 36.31 13.07 13.70
CA ASP A 108 36.92 14.01 12.74
C ASP A 108 35.97 14.42 11.59
N GLY A 109 34.71 13.96 11.63
CA GLY A 109 33.70 14.19 10.61
C GLY A 109 33.82 13.29 9.38
N SER A 110 34.80 12.38 9.32
CA SER A 110 34.94 11.43 8.21
C SER A 110 33.88 10.32 8.28
N PRO A 111 33.45 9.76 7.14
CA PRO A 111 32.49 8.67 7.14
C PRO A 111 33.12 7.37 7.63
N LYS A 112 32.51 6.76 8.65
CA LYS A 112 32.88 5.47 9.22
C LYS A 112 31.76 4.46 8.98
N LEU A 113 32.11 3.30 8.41
CA LEU A 113 31.16 2.21 8.27
C LEU A 113 30.85 1.61 9.63
N ALA A 114 29.57 1.63 10.02
CA ALA A 114 29.09 1.10 11.28
C ALA A 114 28.47 -0.29 11.12
N ARG A 115 27.78 -0.56 10.01
CA ARG A 115 27.13 -1.85 9.75
C ARG A 115 27.09 -2.19 8.27
N ILE A 116 27.20 -3.48 7.95
CA ILE A 116 26.82 -4.06 6.66
C ILE A 116 25.77 -5.13 6.94
N ALA A 117 24.68 -5.13 6.19
CA ALA A 117 23.66 -6.16 6.24
C ALA A 117 23.28 -6.59 4.82
N GLU A 118 23.18 -7.91 4.62
CA GLU A 118 22.51 -8.49 3.46
C GLU A 118 21.04 -8.73 3.84
N ILE A 119 20.13 -8.35 2.95
CA ILE A 119 18.70 -8.50 3.19
C ILE A 119 18.24 -9.85 2.65
N ASP A 120 17.71 -10.66 3.56
CA ASP A 120 17.03 -11.91 3.25
C ASP A 120 15.50 -11.74 3.28
N VAL A 121 14.80 -12.59 2.51
CA VAL A 121 13.34 -12.63 2.41
C VAL A 121 12.65 -12.75 3.76
N LEU A 122 13.23 -13.44 4.75
CA LEU A 122 12.60 -13.62 6.06
C LEU A 122 12.73 -12.36 6.92
N ALA A 123 13.91 -11.73 6.93
CA ALA A 123 14.27 -10.62 7.82
C ALA A 123 14.12 -9.23 7.18
N GLY A 124 13.80 -9.16 5.88
CA GLY A 124 13.72 -7.89 5.16
C GLY A 124 12.60 -6.96 5.64
N PRO A 125 12.85 -5.63 5.64
CA PRO A 125 11.87 -4.65 6.07
C PRO A 125 10.64 -4.62 5.15
N SER A 126 9.53 -4.11 5.67
CA SER A 126 8.32 -3.85 4.87
C SER A 126 8.22 -2.37 4.53
N LEU A 127 7.97 -2.06 3.26
CA LEU A 127 7.64 -0.72 2.80
C LEU A 127 6.12 -0.53 2.83
N TYR A 128 5.69 0.60 3.37
CA TYR A 128 4.28 0.99 3.41
C TYR A 128 4.08 2.33 2.72
N MET A 129 3.09 2.38 1.83
CA MET A 129 2.65 3.61 1.17
C MET A 129 1.18 3.82 1.46
N LYS A 130 0.83 5.04 1.88
CA LYS A 130 -0.55 5.48 2.04
C LYS A 130 -1.01 6.12 0.74
N LEU A 131 -2.10 5.61 0.20
CA LEU A 131 -2.72 6.07 -1.03
C LEU A 131 -4.02 6.79 -0.68
N ALA A 132 -4.13 8.05 -1.09
CA ALA A 132 -5.39 8.77 -1.03
C ALA A 132 -6.29 8.24 -2.15
N LEU A 133 -7.49 7.79 -1.80
CA LEU A 133 -8.47 7.33 -2.78
C LEU A 133 -9.21 8.55 -3.33
N ARG A 134 -8.66 9.15 -4.37
CA ARG A 134 -9.34 10.26 -5.05
C ARG A 134 -10.27 9.70 -6.12
N SER A 135 -11.49 10.21 -6.16
CA SER A 135 -12.37 10.04 -7.31
C SER A 135 -11.83 10.95 -8.41
N THR A 136 -11.08 10.40 -9.36
CA THR A 136 -10.73 11.14 -10.57
C THR A 136 -11.87 10.95 -11.58
N PRO A 137 -12.58 12.02 -12.00
CA PRO A 137 -13.56 11.90 -13.07
C PRO A 137 -12.90 11.32 -14.31
N GLY A 138 -13.33 10.14 -14.76
CA GLY A 138 -12.75 9.45 -15.91
C GLY A 138 -11.71 8.36 -15.60
N ALA A 139 -11.43 8.02 -14.34
CA ALA A 139 -10.55 6.90 -13.96
C ALA A 139 -11.21 5.52 -14.06
N THR A 140 -12.17 5.37 -14.98
CA THR A 140 -12.63 4.06 -15.43
C THR A 140 -12.17 3.91 -16.86
N ASN A 141 -11.40 2.85 -17.13
CA ASN A 141 -11.15 2.48 -18.52
C ASN A 141 -12.48 2.08 -19.19
N PRO A 142 -12.54 1.88 -20.51
CA PRO A 142 -13.78 1.50 -21.21
C PRO A 142 -14.46 0.22 -20.67
N LEU A 143 -13.77 -0.55 -19.81
CA LEU A 143 -14.26 -1.75 -19.15
C LEU A 143 -14.77 -1.50 -17.72
N GLY A 144 -14.81 -0.25 -17.24
CA GLY A 144 -15.29 0.09 -15.90
C GLY A 144 -14.30 -0.23 -14.77
N GLN A 145 -13.03 -0.50 -15.07
CA GLN A 145 -12.04 -0.86 -14.04
C GLN A 145 -11.56 0.38 -13.30
N VAL A 146 -11.51 0.28 -11.97
CA VAL A 146 -10.93 1.32 -11.11
C VAL A 146 -9.41 1.23 -11.20
N VAL A 147 -8.78 2.31 -11.68
CA VAL A 147 -7.31 2.44 -11.75
C VAL A 147 -6.82 3.31 -10.60
N LEU A 148 -5.86 2.79 -9.83
CA LEU A 148 -5.18 3.53 -8.77
C LEU A 148 -3.90 4.13 -9.33
N ASP A 149 -3.83 5.45 -9.32
CA ASP A 149 -2.59 6.18 -9.60
C ASP A 149 -1.71 6.20 -8.34
N LEU A 150 -0.47 5.74 -8.47
CA LEU A 150 0.52 5.66 -7.40
C LEU A 150 1.48 6.86 -7.39
N ALA A 151 1.40 7.77 -8.36
CA ALA A 151 2.34 8.87 -8.53
C ALA A 151 2.32 9.88 -7.37
N GLU A 152 1.17 10.06 -6.69
CA GLU A 152 1.01 10.98 -5.56
C GLU A 152 1.04 10.28 -4.18
N GLY A 153 1.47 9.03 -4.10
CA GLY A 153 1.50 8.26 -2.85
C GLY A 153 2.51 8.81 -1.84
N ALA A 154 2.12 8.86 -0.56
CA ALA A 154 3.04 9.23 0.53
C ALA A 154 3.60 7.97 1.20
N ILE A 155 4.93 7.89 1.31
CA ILE A 155 5.63 6.81 2.05
C ILE A 155 5.63 7.18 3.53
N SER A 156 5.23 6.24 4.40
CA SER A 156 5.40 6.40 5.85
C SER A 156 6.45 5.41 6.34
N SER A 157 7.50 5.93 6.99
CA SER A 157 8.53 5.17 7.72
C SER A 157 8.00 4.54 8.99
#